data_AF-A0A5E7UUY9-F1
#
_entry.id   AF-A0A5E7UUY9-F1
#
_cell.length_a   1.000
_cell.length_b   1.000
_cell.length_c   1.000
_cell.angle_alpha   90.00
_cell.angle_beta   90.00
_cell.angle_gamma   90.00
#
_symmetry.space_group_name_H-M   'P 1'
#
loop_
_entity.id
_entity.type
_entity.pdbx_description
1 polymer ?
#
loop_
_entity_poly.entity_id
_entity_poly.type
_entity_poly.pdbx_seq_one_letter_code
_entity_poly.pdbx_strand_id
1 'polypeptide(L)'
;MSPYLIHYKPKARRREQIDAKDHWTSVTPDYLTKEFSKARDASHAYDNVPAGERPTFHEIRALGAWLYEQQNFPQEYIQALLGHADEKMTKHYQEGHGDKTIDYVEVSAGLAF
;
A
#
# COMPACT_ATOMS: atom_id res chain seq x y z
N MET A 1 -16.58 15.27 18.00
CA MET A 1 -16.12 15.30 16.58
C MET A 1 -14.74 14.67 16.53
N SER A 2 -14.40 13.89 15.50
CA SER A 2 -13.08 13.23 15.39
C SER A 2 -12.09 14.14 14.67
N PRO A 3 -10.83 14.26 15.13
CA PRO A 3 -9.80 15.03 14.43
C PRO A 3 -9.10 14.27 13.29
N TYR A 4 -9.39 12.98 13.10
CA TYR A 4 -8.75 12.14 12.08
C TYR A 4 -9.63 11.93 10.85
N LEU A 5 -9.00 11.91 9.66
CA LEU A 5 -9.65 11.58 8.39
C LEU A 5 -10.31 10.19 8.44
N ILE A 6 -9.56 9.18 8.90
CA ILE A 6 -10.07 7.83 9.13
C ILE A 6 -10.34 7.69 10.62
N HIS A 7 -11.60 7.45 10.97
CA HIS A 7 -12.02 7.30 12.36
C HIS A 7 -13.17 6.31 12.49
N TYR A 8 -13.27 5.70 13.66
CA TYR A 8 -14.28 4.69 13.95
C TYR A 8 -14.82 4.89 15.36
N LYS A 9 -16.15 4.81 15.53
CA LYS A 9 -16.78 4.79 16.85
C LYS A 9 -16.75 3.35 17.37
N PRO A 10 -15.98 3.05 18.43
CA PRO A 10 -15.91 1.69 18.97
C PRO A 10 -17.28 1.21 19.46
N LYS A 11 -17.63 -0.06 19.18
CA LYS A 11 -18.85 -0.72 19.69
C LYS A 11 -18.84 -0.78 21.23
N ALA A 12 -17.68 -1.05 21.81
CA ALA A 12 -17.45 -1.04 23.25
C ALA A 12 -16.42 0.03 23.60
N ARG A 13 -16.71 0.82 24.63
CA ARG A 13 -15.83 1.88 25.15
C ARG A 13 -15.19 1.45 26.46
N ARG A 14 -14.22 0.54 26.38
CA ARG A 14 -13.40 0.18 27.54
C ARG A 14 -12.40 1.29 27.80
N ARG A 15 -12.29 1.73 29.06
CA ARG A 15 -11.43 2.86 29.47
C ARG A 15 -9.98 2.63 29.04
N GLU A 16 -9.43 1.44 29.32
CA GLU A 16 -8.08 1.02 28.93
C GLU A 16 -7.81 1.18 27.41
N GLN A 17 -8.77 0.83 26.56
CA GLN A 17 -8.62 0.93 25.10
C GLN A 17 -8.70 2.37 24.59
N ILE A 18 -9.41 3.24 25.31
CA ILE A 18 -9.49 4.66 25.00
C ILE A 18 -8.20 5.36 25.44
N ASP A 19 -7.71 5.06 26.64
CA ASP A 19 -6.52 5.69 27.22
C ASP A 19 -5.24 5.27 26.47
N ALA A 20 -5.23 4.09 25.84
CA ALA A 20 -4.14 3.63 24.97
C ALA A 20 -4.12 4.30 23.58
N LYS A 21 -5.10 5.16 23.27
CA LYS A 21 -5.21 5.85 21.98
C LYS A 21 -5.10 7.35 22.17
N ASP A 22 -4.48 8.00 21.20
CA ASP A 22 -4.38 9.46 21.13
C ASP A 22 -5.76 10.14 21.11
N HIS A 23 -6.76 9.47 20.51
CA HIS A 23 -8.17 9.85 20.60
C HIS A 23 -9.07 8.62 20.56
N TRP A 24 -10.20 8.66 21.27
CA TRP A 24 -11.11 7.51 21.41
C TRP A 24 -11.72 6.99 20.09
N THR A 25 -11.72 7.81 19.03
CA THR A 25 -12.14 7.42 17.67
C THR A 25 -11.00 7.06 16.73
N SER A 26 -9.74 7.16 17.16
CA SER A 26 -8.61 6.89 16.27
C SER A 26 -8.58 5.41 15.86
N VAL A 27 -8.30 5.19 14.58
CA VAL A 27 -8.03 3.88 14.03
C VAL A 27 -6.53 3.64 14.16
N THR A 28 -6.17 2.57 14.86
CA THR A 28 -4.76 2.19 15.00
C THR A 28 -4.31 1.41 13.75
N PRO A 29 -3.00 1.40 13.43
CA PRO A 29 -2.48 0.57 12.34
C PRO A 29 -2.86 -0.90 12.46
N ASP A 30 -2.75 -1.47 13.67
CA ASP A 30 -3.14 -2.86 13.97
C ASP A 30 -4.63 -3.12 13.69
N TYR A 31 -5.52 -2.19 14.08
CA TYR A 31 -6.94 -2.31 13.80
C TYR A 31 -7.21 -2.32 12.29
N LEU A 32 -6.57 -1.41 11.55
CA LEU A 32 -6.73 -1.30 10.11
C LEU A 32 -6.27 -2.58 9.38
N THR A 33 -5.09 -3.11 9.73
CA THR A 33 -4.56 -4.35 9.14
C THR A 33 -5.46 -5.55 9.45
N LYS A 34 -6.01 -5.65 10.66
CA LYS A 34 -6.93 -6.73 11.04
C LYS A 34 -8.26 -6.64 10.30
N GLU A 35 -8.86 -5.47 10.21
CA GLU A 35 -10.12 -5.29 9.48
C GLU A 35 -9.94 -5.51 7.97
N PHE A 36 -8.80 -5.10 7.40
CA PHE A 36 -8.46 -5.44 6.01
C PHE A 36 -8.36 -6.95 5.81
N SER A 37 -7.66 -7.67 6.70
CA SER A 37 -7.51 -9.13 6.60
C SER A 37 -8.87 -9.83 6.62
N LYS A 38 -9.79 -9.39 7.48
CA LYS A 38 -11.18 -9.89 7.51
C LYS A 38 -11.91 -9.62 6.21
N ALA A 39 -11.79 -8.41 5.65
CA ALA A 39 -12.43 -8.06 4.39
C ALA A 39 -11.87 -8.86 3.21
N ARG A 40 -10.56 -9.07 3.17
CA ARG A 40 -9.87 -9.94 2.20
C ARG A 40 -10.37 -11.38 2.27
N ASP A 41 -10.45 -11.95 3.48
CA ASP A 41 -10.87 -13.34 3.63
C ASP A 41 -12.37 -13.50 3.32
N ALA A 42 -13.19 -12.49 3.61
CA ALA A 42 -14.61 -12.49 3.25
C ALA A 42 -14.88 -12.33 1.74
N SER A 43 -13.91 -11.88 0.96
CA SER A 43 -14.06 -11.77 -0.50
C SER A 43 -13.78 -13.07 -1.24
N HIS A 44 -13.22 -14.07 -0.55
CA HIS A 44 -12.80 -15.36 -1.14
C HIS A 44 -11.79 -15.24 -2.29
N ALA A 45 -11.18 -14.07 -2.49
CA ALA A 45 -10.31 -13.80 -3.64
C ALA A 45 -8.96 -14.56 -3.58
N TYR A 46 -8.57 -15.04 -2.40
CA TYR A 46 -7.26 -15.67 -2.16
C TYR A 46 -7.40 -17.02 -1.43
N ASP A 47 -8.51 -17.72 -1.62
CA ASP A 47 -8.77 -19.00 -0.94
C ASP A 47 -7.77 -20.09 -1.34
N ASN A 48 -7.22 -20.00 -2.55
CA ASN A 48 -6.17 -20.87 -3.08
C ASN A 48 -4.75 -20.51 -2.58
N VAL A 49 -4.58 -19.43 -1.82
CA VAL A 49 -3.29 -18.97 -1.32
C VAL A 49 -3.18 -19.25 0.19
N PRO A 50 -2.06 -19.84 0.67
CA PRO A 50 -1.82 -20.04 2.11
C PRO A 50 -1.96 -18.74 2.90
N ALA A 51 -2.54 -18.80 4.10
CA ALA A 51 -2.86 -17.61 4.89
C ALA A 51 -1.67 -16.65 5.13
N GLY A 52 -0.45 -17.19 5.27
CA GLY A 52 0.78 -16.41 5.47
C GLY A 52 1.31 -15.70 4.21
N GLU A 53 0.81 -16.07 3.03
CA GLU A 53 1.22 -15.51 1.74
C GLU A 53 0.15 -14.57 1.15
N ARG A 54 -1.01 -14.48 1.79
CA ARG A 54 -2.09 -13.61 1.32
C ARG A 54 -1.70 -12.14 1.45
N PRO A 55 -2.07 -11.28 0.47
CA PRO A 55 -1.77 -9.86 0.51
C PRO A 55 -2.21 -9.21 1.82
N THR A 56 -1.38 -8.30 2.32
CA THR A 56 -1.67 -7.51 3.53
C THR A 56 -2.15 -6.12 3.16
N PHE A 57 -2.53 -5.32 4.16
CA PHE A 57 -2.94 -3.93 3.91
C PHE A 57 -1.84 -3.10 3.22
N HIS A 58 -0.57 -3.41 3.49
CA HIS A 58 0.57 -2.70 2.91
C HIS A 58 0.66 -2.88 1.38
N GLU A 59 0.21 -4.03 0.86
CA GLU A 59 0.23 -4.34 -0.58
C GLU A 59 -0.66 -3.41 -1.42
N ILE A 60 -1.63 -2.73 -0.79
CA ILE A 60 -2.45 -1.71 -1.47
C ILE A 60 -1.55 -0.57 -1.98
N ARG A 61 -0.46 -0.26 -1.27
CA ARG A 61 0.50 0.77 -1.68
C ARG A 61 1.25 0.37 -2.94
N ALA A 62 1.70 -0.89 -3.01
CA ALA A 62 2.34 -1.46 -4.20
C ALA A 62 1.40 -1.43 -5.40
N LEU A 63 0.17 -1.93 -5.21
CA LEU A 63 -0.88 -1.91 -6.23
C LEU A 63 -1.19 -0.49 -6.71
N GLY A 64 -1.29 0.47 -5.80
CA GLY A 64 -1.56 1.86 -6.14
C GLY A 64 -0.44 2.49 -6.99
N ALA A 65 0.83 2.22 -6.63
CA ALA A 65 1.98 2.68 -7.40
C ALA A 65 1.95 2.14 -8.83
N TRP A 66 1.73 0.83 -8.97
CA TRP A 66 1.62 0.17 -10.26
C TRP A 66 0.45 0.72 -11.09
N LEU A 67 -0.74 0.91 -10.51
CA LEU A 67 -1.89 1.45 -11.22
C LEU A 67 -1.66 2.88 -11.75
N TYR A 68 -0.91 3.72 -11.02
CA TYR A 68 -0.56 5.06 -11.50
C TYR A 68 0.44 5.00 -12.66
N GLU A 69 1.41 4.10 -12.58
CA GLU A 69 2.37 3.86 -13.68
C GLU A 69 1.64 3.39 -14.95
N GLN A 70 0.71 2.44 -14.84
CA GLN A 70 -0.11 1.98 -15.97
C GLN A 70 -0.97 3.09 -16.61
N GLN A 71 -1.24 4.17 -15.86
CA GLN A 71 -1.95 5.35 -16.35
C GLN A 71 -1.00 6.45 -16.88
N ASN A 72 0.31 6.16 -17.04
CA ASN A 72 1.35 7.08 -17.49
C ASN A 72 1.53 8.32 -16.60
N PHE A 73 1.28 8.20 -15.29
CA PHE A 73 1.69 9.27 -14.36
C PHE A 73 3.21 9.33 -14.25
N PRO A 74 3.79 10.55 -14.09
CA PRO A 74 5.23 10.70 -13.97
C PRO A 74 5.76 10.02 -12.70
N GLN A 75 6.93 9.39 -12.79
CA GLN A 75 7.51 8.60 -11.71
C GLN A 75 7.79 9.44 -10.46
N GLU A 76 8.15 10.71 -10.63
CA GLU A 76 8.37 11.67 -9.54
C GLU A 76 7.07 11.92 -8.74
N TYR A 77 5.93 11.93 -9.43
CA TYR A 77 4.61 12.07 -8.78
C TYR A 77 4.27 10.82 -7.97
N ILE A 78 4.52 9.63 -8.54
CA ILE A 78 4.30 8.36 -7.84
C ILE A 78 5.22 8.26 -6.61
N GLN A 79 6.51 8.56 -6.76
CA GLN A 79 7.47 8.60 -5.65
C GLN A 79 7.03 9.55 -4.52
N ALA A 80 6.57 10.75 -4.87
CA ALA A 80 6.09 11.73 -3.90
C ALA A 80 4.86 11.21 -3.13
N LEU A 81 3.90 10.56 -3.80
CA LEU A 81 2.76 9.91 -3.14
C LEU A 81 3.20 8.76 -2.23
N LEU A 82 4.24 8.02 -2.64
CA LEU A 82 4.85 6.97 -1.85
C LEU A 82 5.82 7.49 -0.79
N GLY A 83 6.04 8.80 -0.66
CA GLY A 83 6.97 9.36 0.32
C GLY A 83 8.34 8.68 0.33
N HIS A 84 8.77 8.10 -0.79
CA HIS A 84 10.05 7.42 -0.91
C HIS A 84 11.12 8.46 -1.25
N ALA A 85 12.24 8.40 -0.52
CA ALA A 85 13.36 9.32 -0.75
C ALA A 85 14.26 8.89 -1.93
N ASP A 86 14.16 7.63 -2.38
CA ASP A 86 14.96 7.06 -3.47
C ASP A 86 14.04 6.35 -4.48
N GLU A 87 14.29 6.57 -5.77
CA GLU A 87 13.60 5.95 -6.89
C GLU A 87 13.64 4.42 -6.85
N LYS A 88 14.75 3.86 -6.34
CA LYS A 88 14.95 2.40 -6.24
C LYS A 88 13.89 1.74 -5.38
N MET A 89 13.43 2.41 -4.32
CA MET A 89 12.36 1.87 -3.48
C MET A 89 11.05 1.81 -4.24
N THR A 90 10.71 2.84 -5.04
CA THR A 90 9.49 2.83 -5.84
C THR A 90 9.50 1.75 -6.91
N LYS A 91 10.64 1.53 -7.57
CA LYS A 91 10.80 0.42 -8.52
C LYS A 91 10.56 -0.93 -7.86
N HIS A 92 11.07 -1.15 -6.65
CA HIS A 92 10.83 -2.40 -5.91
C HIS A 92 9.34 -2.66 -5.60
N TYR A 93 8.56 -1.61 -5.35
CA TYR A 93 7.11 -1.72 -5.14
C TYR A 93 6.32 -1.92 -6.46
N GLN A 94 6.91 -1.61 -7.61
CA GLN A 94 6.32 -1.83 -8.94
C GLN A 94 6.69 -3.22 -9.50
N GLU A 95 7.84 -3.76 -9.09
CA GLU A 95 8.33 -5.08 -9.48
C GLU A 95 7.35 -6.21 -9.12
N GLY A 96 7.05 -7.09 -10.08
CA GLY A 96 6.22 -8.29 -9.88
C GLY A 96 4.73 -8.13 -10.18
N HIS A 97 4.25 -6.92 -10.52
CA HIS A 97 2.85 -6.68 -10.89
C HIS A 97 2.53 -6.94 -12.38
N GLY A 98 3.55 -7.03 -13.25
CA GLY A 98 3.41 -7.38 -14.67
C GLY A 98 4.01 -8.75 -14.99
N ASP A 99 3.68 -9.29 -16.17
CA ASP A 99 4.44 -10.39 -16.76
C ASP A 99 5.91 -9.96 -16.91
N LYS A 100 6.85 -10.91 -16.81
CA LYS A 100 8.29 -10.64 -17.02
C LYS A 100 8.55 -10.31 -18.50
N THR A 101 8.12 -9.15 -18.96
CA THR A 101 8.49 -8.59 -20.25
C THR A 101 9.89 -8.03 -20.14
N ILE A 102 10.71 -8.27 -21.14
CA ILE A 102 12.04 -7.68 -21.23
C ILE A 102 11.84 -6.21 -21.56
N ASP A 103 12.09 -5.33 -20.60
CA ASP A 103 12.09 -3.89 -20.83
C ASP A 103 13.42 -3.49 -21.48
N TYR A 104 13.35 -3.13 -22.76
CA TYR A 104 14.50 -2.62 -23.49
C TYR A 104 14.77 -1.17 -23.05
N VAL A 105 15.94 -0.94 -22.45
CA VAL A 105 16.41 0.41 -22.15
C VAL A 105 17.21 0.92 -23.34
N GLU A 106 16.73 1.99 -23.97
CA GLU A 106 17.47 2.66 -25.03
C GLU A 106 18.68 3.38 -24.40
N VAL A 107 19.89 2.95 -24.77
CA VAL A 107 21.15 3.57 -24.33
C VAL A 107 21.84 4.20 -25.52
N SER A 108 22.19 5.48 -25.40
CA SER A 108 23.04 6.16 -26.37
C SER A 108 24.50 5.93 -25.99
N ALA A 109 25.26 5.30 -26.88
CA ALA A 109 26.70 5.34 -26.80
C ALA A 109 27.09 6.79 -27.11
N GLY A 110 27.52 7.55 -26.11
CA GLY A 110 27.99 8.94 -26.24
C GLY A 110 29.29 9.07 -27.04
N LEU A 111 29.40 8.38 -28.18
CA LEU A 111 30.48 8.52 -29.12
C LEU A 111 30.20 9.78 -29.94
N ALA A 112 30.84 10.87 -29.53
CA ALA A 112 31.01 12.04 -30.37
C ALA A 112 31.92 11.63 -31.55
N PHE A 113 31.38 11.73 -32.77
CA PHE A 113 32.16 11.68 -34.02
C PHE A 113 32.68 13.07 -34.37
#